data_AF-A0A3N5HVW4-F1
#
_entry.id   AF-A0A3N5HVW4-F1
#
_cell.length_a   1.000
_cell.length_b   1.000
_cell.length_c   1.000
_cell.angle_alpha   90.00
_cell.angle_beta   90.00
_cell.angle_gamma   90.00
#
_symmetry.space_group_name_H-M   'P 1'
#
loop_
_entity.id
_entity.type
_entity.pdbx_description
1 polymer ?
#
loop_
_entity_poly.entity_id
_entity_poly.type
_entity_poly.pdbx_seq_one_letter_code
_entity_poly.pdbx_strand_id
1 'polypeptide(L)'
;MQFDAALAAQDTFRRAETELGSDWDTAVELEATFSSNAGSRAREAYEALLALGVRYPQAYSFQAFCIFITWQQVTEETIAHHFQTGMRLCEAFLVSREAKDVQDFAYITELYGSFRDGLGLDEEDEIQVEFRKDTPKGGD
;
A
#
# COMPACT_ATOMS: atom_id res chain seq x y z
N MET A 1 13.41 -10.48 1.28
CA MET A 1 13.94 -9.22 0.71
C MET A 1 14.08 -8.21 1.85
N GLN A 2 15.08 -7.32 1.88
CA GLN A 2 15.10 -6.23 2.86
C GLN A 2 14.36 -5.04 2.25
N PHE A 3 13.03 -5.04 2.38
CA PHE A 3 12.17 -3.97 1.90
C PHE A 3 12.16 -2.82 2.92
N ASP A 4 12.46 -1.60 2.44
CA ASP A 4 12.36 -0.36 3.21
C ASP A 4 11.39 0.57 2.48
N ALA A 5 10.22 0.79 3.07
CA ALA A 5 9.17 1.59 2.46
C ALA A 5 9.52 3.08 2.36
N ALA A 6 10.38 3.61 3.24
CA ALA A 6 10.81 5.00 3.17
C ALA A 6 11.76 5.21 2.00
N LEU A 7 12.74 4.30 1.84
CA LEU A 7 13.67 4.35 0.72
C LEU A 7 12.95 4.11 -0.63
N ALA A 8 12.04 3.13 -0.68
CA ALA A 8 11.26 2.83 -1.89
C ALA A 8 10.34 3.99 -2.28
N ALA A 9 9.69 4.65 -1.30
CA ALA A 9 8.89 5.85 -1.54
C ALA A 9 9.75 6.98 -2.12
N GLN A 10 10.91 7.28 -1.53
CA GLN A 10 11.77 8.35 -2.01
C GLN A 10 12.25 8.10 -3.44
N ASP A 11 12.59 6.85 -3.77
CA ASP A 11 13.06 6.50 -5.11
C ASP A 11 11.98 6.62 -6.18
N THR A 12 10.79 6.06 -5.91
CA THR A 12 9.64 6.16 -6.81
C THR A 12 9.14 7.59 -6.97
N PHE A 13 9.17 8.39 -5.90
CA PHE A 13 8.80 9.80 -5.98
C PHE A 13 9.72 10.60 -6.90
N ARG A 14 11.04 10.38 -6.83
CA ARG A 14 12.00 11.01 -7.77
C ARG A 14 11.71 10.65 -9.22
N ARG A 15 11.29 9.40 -9.50
CA ARG A 15 10.93 8.96 -10.86
C ARG A 15 9.61 9.56 -11.36
N ALA A 16 8.70 9.92 -10.46
CA ALA A 16 7.39 10.46 -10.76
C ALA A 16 7.39 11.91 -11.32
N GLU A 17 8.51 12.64 -11.25
CA GLU A 17 8.59 14.03 -11.73
C GLU A 17 8.04 14.19 -13.15
N THR A 18 8.50 13.33 -14.06
CA THR A 18 8.06 13.35 -15.47
C THR A 18 6.60 12.91 -15.67
N GLU A 19 6.03 12.19 -14.71
CA GLU A 19 4.66 11.67 -14.77
C GLU A 19 3.63 12.70 -14.30
N LEU A 20 3.99 13.55 -13.34
CA LEU A 20 3.08 14.52 -12.73
C LEU A 20 3.02 15.87 -13.47
N GLY A 21 4.07 16.23 -14.20
CA GLY A 21 4.08 17.46 -15.00
C GLY A 21 3.81 18.71 -14.16
N SER A 22 2.74 19.44 -14.46
CA SER A 22 2.40 20.70 -13.77
C SER A 22 2.07 20.55 -12.30
N ASP A 23 1.68 19.35 -11.85
CA ASP A 23 1.36 19.08 -10.45
C ASP A 23 2.58 18.61 -9.64
N TRP A 24 3.77 18.54 -10.25
CA TRP A 24 5.01 18.12 -9.57
C TRP A 24 5.36 18.99 -8.36
N ASP A 25 5.35 20.32 -8.53
CA ASP A 25 5.70 21.24 -7.43
C ASP A 25 4.77 21.07 -6.23
N THR A 26 3.46 20.86 -6.50
CA THR A 26 2.48 20.55 -5.46
C THR A 26 2.78 19.21 -4.77
N ALA A 27 3.15 18.19 -5.54
CA ALA A 27 3.51 16.88 -4.99
C ALA A 27 4.73 17.00 -4.05
N VAL A 28 5.74 17.80 -4.42
CA VAL A 28 6.95 18.02 -3.63
C VAL A 28 6.63 18.72 -2.30
N GLU A 29 5.78 19.75 -2.31
CA GLU A 29 5.36 20.43 -1.08
C GLU A 29 4.59 19.51 -0.13
N LEU A 30 3.72 18.67 -0.69
CA LEU A 30 2.96 17.68 0.08
C LEU A 30 3.88 16.58 0.64
N GLU A 31 4.80 16.04 -0.16
CA GLU A 31 5.76 15.03 0.29
C GLU A 31 6.67 15.59 1.40
N ALA A 32 7.17 16.81 1.25
CA ALA A 32 7.97 17.46 2.28
C ALA A 32 7.16 17.69 3.57
N THR A 33 5.88 18.04 3.45
CA THR A 33 4.98 18.17 4.61
C THR A 33 4.76 16.82 5.28
N PHE A 34 4.50 15.77 4.51
CA PHE A 34 4.31 14.41 4.99
C PHE A 34 5.55 13.89 5.74
N SER A 35 6.74 14.05 5.16
CA SER A 35 7.99 13.49 5.71
C SER A 35 8.56 14.26 6.91
N SER A 36 8.24 15.55 7.06
CA SER A 36 8.78 16.41 8.12
C SER A 36 7.82 16.67 9.29
N ASN A 37 6.59 16.14 9.24
CA ASN A 37 5.58 16.35 10.28
C ASN A 37 5.04 15.01 10.82
N ALA A 38 4.25 15.09 11.88
CA ALA A 38 3.52 13.96 12.45
C ALA A 38 2.07 14.36 12.75
N GLY A 39 1.23 13.38 13.09
CA GLY A 39 -0.17 13.60 13.45
C GLY A 39 -1.00 14.18 12.30
N SER A 40 -1.92 15.09 12.60
CA SER A 40 -2.93 15.57 11.63
C SER A 40 -2.32 16.20 10.38
N ARG A 41 -1.21 16.92 10.51
CA ARG A 41 -0.57 17.61 9.38
C ARG A 41 0.07 16.63 8.39
N ALA A 42 0.73 15.58 8.90
CA ALA A 42 1.26 14.52 8.04
C ALA A 42 0.12 13.74 7.37
N ARG A 43 -0.95 13.47 8.11
CA ARG A 43 -2.14 12.80 7.60
C ARG A 43 -2.82 13.60 6.48
N GLU A 44 -3.03 14.90 6.65
CA GLU A 44 -3.62 15.76 5.61
C GLU A 44 -2.77 15.78 4.34
N ALA A 45 -1.44 15.84 4.48
CA ALA A 45 -0.53 15.77 3.35
C ALA A 45 -0.59 14.40 2.64
N TYR A 46 -0.62 13.30 3.41
CA TYR A 46 -0.83 11.95 2.89
C TYR A 46 -2.14 11.83 2.10
N GLU A 47 -3.26 12.29 2.67
CA GLU A 47 -4.57 12.25 2.00
C GLU A 47 -4.57 13.09 0.70
N ALA A 48 -3.89 14.24 0.70
CA ALA A 48 -3.74 15.08 -0.49
C ALA A 48 -2.85 14.41 -1.57
N LEU A 49 -1.79 13.70 -1.19
CA LEU A 49 -0.97 12.90 -2.12
C LEU A 49 -1.78 11.76 -2.76
N LEU A 50 -2.63 11.09 -1.98
CA LEU A 50 -3.53 10.07 -2.53
C LEU A 50 -4.56 10.66 -3.49
N ALA A 51 -5.14 11.81 -3.15
CA ALA A 51 -6.08 12.52 -4.02
C ALA A 51 -5.40 12.97 -5.33
N LEU A 52 -4.13 13.39 -5.26
CA LEU A 52 -3.32 13.64 -6.44
C LEU A 52 -3.17 12.37 -7.29
N GLY A 53 -2.91 11.23 -6.65
CA GLY A 53 -2.72 9.95 -7.33
C GLY A 53 -3.94 9.51 -8.14
N VAL A 54 -5.15 9.78 -7.64
CA VAL A 54 -6.40 9.51 -8.37
C VAL A 54 -6.46 10.25 -9.72
N ARG A 55 -5.86 11.44 -9.83
CA ARG A 55 -5.83 12.21 -11.09
C ARG A 55 -4.85 11.64 -12.11
N TYR A 56 -3.89 10.82 -11.68
CA TYR A 56 -2.78 10.31 -12.49
C TYR A 56 -2.70 8.78 -12.45
N PRO A 57 -3.72 8.03 -12.91
CA PRO A 57 -3.75 6.57 -12.83
C PRO A 57 -2.65 5.86 -13.64
N GLN A 58 -2.01 6.57 -14.58
CA GLN A 58 -0.91 6.06 -15.41
C GLN A 58 0.48 6.55 -14.95
N ALA A 59 0.55 7.38 -13.90
CA ALA A 59 1.81 7.76 -13.28
C ALA A 59 2.30 6.62 -12.39
N TYR A 60 2.86 5.57 -12.99
CA TYR A 60 3.15 4.33 -12.28
C TYR A 60 4.16 4.49 -11.15
N SER A 61 5.17 5.34 -11.32
CA SER A 61 6.11 5.65 -10.24
C SER A 61 5.36 6.37 -9.11
N PHE A 62 4.46 7.30 -9.43
CA PHE A 62 3.66 7.98 -8.42
C PHE A 62 2.64 7.06 -7.72
N GLN A 63 2.05 6.10 -8.44
CA GLN A 63 1.16 5.10 -7.85
C GLN A 63 1.93 4.19 -6.88
N ALA A 64 3.14 3.76 -7.25
CA ALA A 64 4.01 2.99 -6.37
C ALA A 64 4.39 3.79 -5.11
N PHE A 65 4.73 5.07 -5.27
CA PHE A 65 4.95 5.99 -4.15
C PHE A 65 3.75 6.04 -3.19
N CYS A 66 2.53 6.21 -3.71
CA CYS A 66 1.30 6.24 -2.91
C CYS A 66 1.10 4.95 -2.09
N ILE A 67 1.46 3.79 -2.64
CA ILE A 67 1.42 2.50 -1.93
C ILE A 67 2.45 2.47 -0.80
N PHE A 68 3.69 2.90 -1.07
CA PHE A 68 4.76 2.87 -0.07
C PHE A 68 4.51 3.81 1.11
N ILE A 69 4.01 5.04 0.86
CA ILE A 69 3.64 5.94 1.96
C ILE A 69 2.41 5.43 2.72
N THR A 70 1.52 4.67 2.07
CA THR A 70 0.40 4.01 2.77
C THR A 70 0.90 2.93 3.73
N TRP A 71 1.94 2.17 3.35
CA TRP A 71 2.59 1.25 4.28
C TRP A 71 3.24 1.97 5.46
N GLN A 72 3.88 3.12 5.22
CA GLN A 72 4.41 3.95 6.31
C GLN A 72 3.29 4.41 7.28
N GLN A 73 2.10 4.75 6.76
CA GLN A 73 0.95 5.08 7.61
C GLN A 73 0.44 3.87 8.42
N VAL A 74 0.45 2.66 7.86
CA VAL A 74 0.16 1.43 8.63
C VAL A 74 1.13 1.27 9.81
N THR A 75 2.41 1.58 9.60
CA THR A 75 3.43 1.45 10.66
C THR A 75 3.34 2.54 11.72
N GLU A 76 2.83 3.72 11.37
CA GLU A 76 2.61 4.83 12.31
C GLU A 76 1.30 4.66 13.09
N GLU A 77 0.20 4.35 12.39
CA GLU A 77 -1.13 4.13 12.94
C GLU A 77 -1.72 2.83 12.37
N THR A 78 -1.61 1.74 13.13
CA THR A 78 -2.04 0.40 12.68
C THR A 78 -3.55 0.23 12.76
N ILE A 79 -4.29 0.92 11.89
CA ILE A 79 -5.76 0.87 11.79
C ILE A 79 -6.23 0.26 10.47
N ALA A 80 -7.38 -0.41 10.51
CA ALA A 80 -7.98 -1.11 9.36
C ALA A 80 -8.12 -0.22 8.11
N HIS A 81 -8.36 1.08 8.28
CA HIS A 81 -8.50 2.02 7.18
C HIS A 81 -7.26 2.08 6.27
N HIS A 82 -6.05 2.10 6.83
CA HIS A 82 -4.82 2.16 6.03
C HIS A 82 -4.58 0.85 5.28
N PHE A 83 -4.88 -0.29 5.91
CA PHE A 83 -4.80 -1.58 5.24
C PHE A 83 -5.79 -1.70 4.06
N GLN A 84 -7.04 -1.26 4.24
CA GLN A 84 -8.04 -1.25 3.16
C GLN A 84 -7.65 -0.32 2.01
N THR A 85 -7.05 0.82 2.32
CA THR A 85 -6.56 1.76 1.31
C THR A 85 -5.37 1.15 0.55
N GLY A 86 -4.39 0.58 1.26
CA GLY A 86 -3.24 -0.09 0.66
C GLY A 86 -3.64 -1.25 -0.25
N MET A 87 -4.55 -2.11 0.20
CA MET A 87 -5.08 -3.23 -0.59
C MET A 87 -5.69 -2.75 -1.92
N ARG A 88 -6.54 -1.71 -1.89
CA ARG A 88 -7.17 -1.15 -3.10
C ARG A 88 -6.16 -0.51 -4.06
N LEU A 89 -5.14 0.16 -3.53
CA LEU A 89 -4.07 0.74 -4.36
C LEU A 89 -3.24 -0.37 -5.03
N CYS A 90 -2.89 -1.42 -4.28
CA CYS A 90 -2.19 -2.58 -4.83
C CYS A 90 -3.01 -3.28 -5.91
N GLU A 91 -4.31 -3.51 -5.69
CA GLU A 91 -5.20 -4.10 -6.70
C GLU A 91 -5.19 -3.31 -7.99
N ALA A 92 -5.39 -1.98 -7.91
CA ALA A 92 -5.34 -1.11 -9.08
C ALA A 92 -3.96 -1.14 -9.77
N PHE A 93 -2.87 -1.15 -8.99
CA PHE A 93 -1.51 -1.20 -9.53
C PHE A 93 -1.18 -2.54 -10.18
N LEU A 94 -1.68 -3.66 -9.67
CA LEU A 94 -1.30 -5.01 -10.15
C LEU A 94 -2.12 -5.50 -11.35
N VAL A 95 -3.18 -4.80 -11.77
CA VAL A 95 -4.03 -5.17 -12.94
C VAL A 95 -3.23 -5.40 -14.22
N SER A 96 -2.15 -4.65 -14.45
CA SER A 96 -1.28 -4.80 -15.62
C SER A 96 0.18 -4.67 -15.22
N ARG A 97 1.08 -5.38 -15.90
CA ARG A 97 2.53 -5.25 -15.65
C ARG A 97 3.22 -4.33 -16.66
N GLU A 98 2.59 -4.05 -17.79
CA GLU A 98 3.19 -3.27 -18.87
C GLU A 98 3.58 -1.86 -18.40
N ALA A 99 4.78 -1.42 -18.79
CA ALA A 99 5.39 -0.12 -18.46
C ALA A 99 5.74 0.14 -16.98
N LYS A 100 5.55 -0.83 -16.07
CA LYS A 100 5.93 -0.69 -14.65
C LYS A 100 7.36 -1.19 -14.39
N ASP A 101 8.00 -0.56 -13.43
CA ASP A 101 9.30 -1.02 -12.94
C ASP A 101 9.18 -2.41 -12.29
N VAL A 102 10.14 -3.29 -12.59
CA VAL A 102 10.11 -4.69 -12.14
C VAL A 102 10.29 -4.80 -10.62
N GLN A 103 11.08 -3.91 -10.04
CA GLN A 103 11.37 -3.91 -8.61
C GLN A 103 10.16 -3.38 -7.83
N ASP A 104 9.53 -2.30 -8.31
CA ASP A 104 8.30 -1.78 -7.70
C ASP A 104 7.18 -2.82 -7.73
N PHE A 105 7.03 -3.53 -8.86
CA PHE A 105 6.04 -4.61 -8.99
C PHE A 105 6.29 -5.74 -7.97
N ALA A 106 7.54 -6.13 -7.76
CA ALA A 106 7.90 -7.16 -6.78
C ALA A 106 7.57 -6.71 -5.35
N TYR A 107 7.98 -5.49 -4.97
CA TYR A 107 7.69 -4.94 -3.63
C TYR A 107 6.19 -4.78 -3.38
N ILE A 108 5.44 -4.29 -4.37
CA ILE A 108 4.00 -4.08 -4.23
C ILE A 108 3.25 -5.41 -4.16
N THR A 109 3.75 -6.46 -4.82
CA THR A 109 3.19 -7.81 -4.69
C THR A 109 3.37 -8.35 -3.27
N GLU A 110 4.54 -8.15 -2.66
CA GLU A 110 4.77 -8.54 -1.25
C GLU A 110 3.89 -7.72 -0.29
N LEU A 111 3.81 -6.40 -0.48
CA LEU A 111 2.97 -5.51 0.32
C LEU A 111 1.48 -5.83 0.21
N TYR A 112 1.02 -6.29 -0.96
CA TYR A 112 -0.37 -6.70 -1.13
C TYR A 112 -0.74 -7.84 -0.17
N GLY A 113 0.13 -8.84 0.00
CA GLY A 113 -0.03 -9.88 1.02
C GLY A 113 -0.08 -9.28 2.42
N SER A 114 0.88 -8.42 2.77
CA SER A 114 0.89 -7.77 4.10
C SER A 114 -0.36 -6.92 4.39
N PHE A 115 -0.94 -6.27 3.38
CA PHE A 115 -2.19 -5.54 3.54
C PHE A 115 -3.39 -6.47 3.80
N ARG A 116 -3.43 -7.63 3.15
CA ARG A 116 -4.47 -8.64 3.33
C ARG A 116 -4.35 -9.34 4.69
N ASP A 117 -3.14 -9.71 5.08
CA ASP A 117 -2.81 -10.25 6.41
C ASP A 117 -3.29 -9.31 7.52
N GLY A 118 -3.00 -8.00 7.39
CA GLY A 118 -3.44 -7.00 8.36
C GLY A 118 -4.96 -6.81 8.44
N LEU A 119 -5.71 -7.31 7.46
CA LEU A 119 -7.19 -7.35 7.46
C LEU A 119 -7.75 -8.71 7.87
N GLY A 120 -6.91 -9.72 8.13
CA GLY A 120 -7.34 -11.09 8.40
C GLY A 120 -7.95 -11.81 7.20
N LEU A 121 -7.62 -11.38 5.97
CA LEU A 121 -8.20 -11.93 4.73
C LEU A 121 -7.46 -13.17 4.19
N ASP A 122 -6.31 -13.50 4.77
CA ASP A 122 -5.54 -14.70 4.45
C ASP A 122 -5.81 -15.84 5.47
N GLU A 123 -6.74 -15.65 6.42
CA GLU A 123 -7.20 -16.68 7.39
C GLU A 123 -8.33 -17.59 6.87
N GLU A 124 -8.60 -17.63 5.57
CA GLU A 124 -9.41 -18.72 5.00
C GLU A 124 -8.49 -19.94 4.74
N ASP A 125 -8.22 -20.77 5.76
CA ASP A 125 -8.15 -22.25 5.60
C ASP A 125 -7.81 -23.10 6.86
N GLU A 126 -7.45 -22.57 8.03
CA GLU A 126 -7.09 -23.45 9.18
C GLU A 126 -8.23 -23.76 10.16
N ILE A 127 -9.27 -22.92 10.28
CA ILE A 127 -10.32 -23.09 11.31
C ILE A 127 -11.34 -24.20 10.94
N GLN A 128 -11.41 -24.65 9.68
CA GLN A 128 -12.34 -25.72 9.28
C GLN A 128 -11.83 -27.16 9.52
N VAL A 129 -10.55 -27.36 9.86
CA VAL A 129 -9.98 -28.70 10.04
C VAL A 129 -10.08 -29.20 11.48
N GLU A 130 -10.00 -28.32 12.49
CA GLU A 130 -10.02 -28.72 13.91
C GLU A 130 -11.43 -29.08 14.42
N PHE A 131 -12.51 -28.47 13.89
CA PHE A 131 -13.88 -28.80 14.32
C PHE A 131 -14.42 -30.13 13.76
N ARG A 132 -13.68 -30.84 12.91
CA ARG A 132 -14.04 -32.18 12.40
C ARG A 132 -13.45 -33.35 13.20
N LYS A 133 -12.71 -33.09 14.29
CA LYS A 133 -12.19 -34.17 15.17
C LYS A 133 -13.08 -34.52 16.36
N ASP A 134 -14.03 -33.67 16.73
CA ASP A 134 -14.90 -33.88 17.90
C ASP A 134 -16.32 -34.38 17.54
N THR A 135 -16.46 -35.25 16.54
CA THR A 135 -17.69 -36.04 16.41
C THR A 135 -17.53 -37.35 17.19
N PRO A 136 -18.21 -37.55 18.33
CA PRO A 136 -18.19 -38.83 19.02
C PRO A 136 -18.91 -39.85 18.12
N LYS A 137 -18.21 -40.91 17.70
CA LYS A 137 -18.87 -42.09 17.12
C LYS A 137 -19.59 -42.83 18.25
N GLY A 138 -20.85 -42.48 18.49
CA GLY A 138 -21.75 -43.28 19.30
C GLY A 138 -22.27 -44.50 18.53
N GLY A 139 -22.31 -45.64 19.21
CA GLY A 139 -23.24 -46.74 18.96
C GLY A 139 -22.73 -47.91 18.13
N ASP A 140 -22.32 -48.99 18.81
CA ASP A 140 -23.12 -50.23 18.91
C ASP A 140 -22.79 -50.94 20.24
#